data_AF-A0A7V5PDR6-F1
#
_entry.id   AF-A0A7V5PDR6-F1
#
_cell.length_a   1.000
_cell.length_b   1.000
_cell.length_c   1.000
_cell.angle_alpha   90.00
_cell.angle_beta   90.00
_cell.angle_gamma   90.00
#
_symmetry.space_group_name_H-M   'P 1'
#
loop_
_entity.id
_entity.type
_entity.pdbx_description
1 polymer ?
#
loop_
_entity_poly.entity_id
_entity_poly.type
_entity_poly.pdbx_seq_one_letter_code
_entity_poly.pdbx_strand_id
1 'polypeptide(L)'
;MNSILTKVLGMLILVTVLFSGCKKDPIEEPKDKLKEYPGVNMMIDRPGDKESYFITTITNGDTLNGIYPGWCLDTDKHLLSDTLYTVKVVAPDDEILSLFIECPENIDLMTYIINAGYVGKPAYSGGEFTYGDVQLAIWLLIDDKQSYVGLDDWNQNRVNEIIDEALQYGEGYVPEAGGITPIVFIPFRENTLYTAQISVIEFPLED
;
A
#
# COMPACT_ATOMS: atom_id res chain seq x y z
N MET A 1 -25.86 28.50 -36.75
CA MET A 1 -26.80 27.86 -35.82
C MET A 1 -26.60 26.36 -35.91
N ASN A 2 -26.27 25.75 -34.76
CA ASN A 2 -26.20 24.32 -34.45
C ASN A 2 -25.09 23.54 -35.19
N SER A 3 -23.87 23.36 -34.66
CA SER A 3 -23.47 22.93 -33.31
C SER A 3 -24.19 21.65 -32.87
N ILE A 4 -23.40 20.68 -32.40
CA ILE A 4 -23.80 19.44 -31.71
C ILE A 4 -24.15 18.26 -32.64
N LEU A 5 -23.13 17.67 -33.29
CA LEU A 5 -23.22 16.25 -33.69
C LEU A 5 -21.88 15.50 -33.66
N THR A 6 -20.88 16.03 -32.95
CA THR A 6 -19.55 15.41 -32.83
C THR A 6 -19.09 15.17 -31.39
N LYS A 7 -20.01 15.16 -30.41
CA LYS A 7 -19.68 14.96 -28.99
C LYS A 7 -20.73 14.13 -28.26
N VAL A 8 -20.91 12.86 -28.62
CA VAL A 8 -21.41 11.82 -27.69
C VAL A 8 -20.83 10.46 -28.12
N LEU A 9 -19.50 10.35 -28.13
CA LEU A 9 -18.82 9.07 -28.27
C LEU A 9 -17.62 9.08 -27.33
N GLY A 10 -17.89 9.13 -26.04
CA GLY A 10 -16.83 9.26 -25.04
C GLY A 10 -17.38 9.50 -23.66
N MET A 11 -18.12 8.54 -23.11
CA MET A 11 -18.22 8.31 -21.66
C MET A 11 -19.08 7.07 -21.41
N LEU A 12 -18.53 5.89 -21.63
CA LEU A 12 -18.87 4.66 -20.91
C LEU A 12 -17.91 3.56 -21.34
N ILE A 13 -16.60 3.78 -21.13
CA ILE A 13 -15.73 2.63 -20.93
C ILE A 13 -15.96 2.29 -19.46
N LEU A 14 -16.93 1.40 -19.24
CA LEU A 14 -16.92 0.58 -18.04
C LEU A 14 -15.59 -0.17 -18.13
N VAL A 15 -14.55 0.35 -17.46
CA VAL A 15 -13.31 -0.40 -17.28
C VAL A 15 -13.69 -1.50 -16.31
N THR A 16 -14.24 -2.58 -16.85
CA THR A 16 -14.16 -3.88 -16.20
C THR A 16 -12.66 -4.18 -16.24
N VAL A 17 -11.90 -3.69 -15.24
CA VAL A 17 -10.58 -4.21 -14.97
C VAL A 17 -10.84 -5.65 -14.56
N LEU A 18 -10.76 -6.55 -15.54
CA LEU A 18 -10.54 -7.95 -15.28
C LEU A 18 -9.12 -8.01 -14.73
N PHE A 19 -8.96 -7.74 -13.43
CA PHE A 19 -7.81 -8.23 -12.70
C PHE A 19 -7.83 -9.73 -12.95
N SER A 20 -6.95 -10.23 -13.81
CA SER A 20 -6.66 -11.66 -13.85
C SER A 20 -6.17 -11.96 -12.44
N GLY A 21 -7.04 -12.56 -11.62
CA GLY A 21 -6.91 -12.55 -10.17
C GLY A 21 -5.48 -12.80 -9.73
N CYS A 22 -4.98 -11.89 -8.89
CA CYS A 22 -3.66 -11.95 -8.30
C CYS A 22 -3.42 -13.35 -7.74
N LYS A 23 -2.39 -14.04 -8.24
CA LYS A 23 -2.15 -15.43 -7.86
C LYS A 23 -0.97 -15.49 -6.93
N LYS A 24 -1.25 -15.85 -5.68
CA LYS A 24 -0.24 -16.40 -4.81
C LYS A 24 0.18 -17.78 -5.33
N ASP A 25 1.40 -17.91 -5.83
CA ASP A 25 1.94 -19.22 -6.14
C ASP A 25 2.06 -20.02 -4.83
N PRO A 26 1.50 -21.25 -4.76
CA PRO A 26 1.58 -22.07 -3.56
C PRO A 26 3.02 -22.58 -3.40
N ILE A 27 3.75 -22.06 -2.41
CA ILE A 27 5.11 -22.49 -2.11
C ILE A 27 5.21 -22.96 -0.65
N GLU A 28 5.91 -24.09 -0.45
CA GLU A 28 6.25 -24.65 0.85
C GLU A 28 7.06 -23.66 1.72
N GLU A 29 6.51 -23.42 2.91
CA GLU A 29 7.06 -22.68 4.05
C GLU A 29 7.94 -21.43 3.76
N PRO A 30 7.34 -20.31 3.29
CA PRO A 30 8.04 -19.03 3.01
C PRO A 30 8.88 -18.46 4.16
N LYS A 31 8.60 -18.89 5.40
CA LYS A 31 9.20 -18.39 6.65
C LYS A 31 10.69 -18.65 6.79
N ASP A 32 11.20 -19.74 6.23
CA ASP A 32 12.62 -20.07 6.38
C ASP A 32 13.50 -19.11 5.58
N LYS A 33 13.00 -18.62 4.45
CA LYS A 33 13.68 -17.59 3.66
C LYS A 33 13.74 -16.24 4.38
N LEU A 34 12.73 -15.91 5.18
CA LEU A 34 12.72 -14.67 5.98
C LEU A 34 13.70 -14.65 7.15
N LYS A 35 14.26 -15.79 7.56
CA LYS A 35 15.20 -15.84 8.70
C LYS A 35 16.42 -14.97 8.48
N GLU A 36 16.88 -14.87 7.23
CA GLU A 36 18.07 -14.13 6.82
C GLU A 36 17.85 -12.61 6.78
N TYR A 37 16.60 -12.16 6.72
CA TYR A 37 16.25 -10.74 6.70
C TYR A 37 16.46 -10.10 8.08
N PRO A 38 16.86 -8.82 8.13
CA PRO A 38 17.00 -8.10 9.40
C PRO A 38 15.64 -8.00 10.10
N GLY A 39 15.65 -8.21 11.42
CA GLY A 39 14.47 -8.11 12.27
C GLY A 39 14.45 -6.82 13.06
N VAL A 40 13.31 -6.12 13.06
CA VAL A 40 13.09 -4.90 13.85
C VAL A 40 11.85 -5.04 14.71
N ASN A 41 11.72 -4.15 15.68
CA ASN A 41 10.52 -4.04 16.50
C ASN A 41 9.62 -2.94 15.93
N MET A 42 8.36 -3.28 15.67
CA MET A 42 7.35 -2.41 15.13
C MET A 42 6.16 -2.33 16.09
N MET A 43 5.65 -1.12 16.29
CA MET A 43 4.37 -0.88 16.95
C MET A 43 3.57 0.12 16.12
N ILE A 44 2.26 -0.01 16.09
CA ILE A 44 1.38 0.93 15.37
C ILE A 44 0.44 1.66 16.32
N ASP A 45 0.01 2.85 15.89
CA ASP A 45 -1.10 3.59 16.47
C ASP A 45 -2.21 3.78 15.42
N ARG A 46 -3.46 3.55 15.82
CA ARG A 46 -4.66 3.64 14.95
C ARG A 46 -5.82 4.39 15.65
N PRO A 47 -6.54 5.28 14.95
CA PRO A 47 -6.25 5.74 13.58
C PRO A 47 -4.91 6.49 13.53
N GLY A 48 -4.30 6.59 12.35
CA GLY A 48 -3.09 7.39 12.16
C GLY A 48 -3.33 8.89 12.42
N ASP A 49 -2.46 9.73 11.87
CA ASP A 49 -2.54 11.21 11.96
C ASP A 49 -3.51 11.85 10.94
N LYS A 50 -4.36 11.03 10.30
CA LYS A 50 -5.23 11.35 9.15
C LYS A 50 -4.50 11.61 7.84
N GLU A 51 -3.17 11.64 7.83
CA GLU A 51 -2.35 11.71 6.63
C GLU A 51 -1.94 10.31 6.15
N SER A 52 -2.04 9.31 7.03
CA SER A 52 -1.79 7.89 6.75
C SER A 52 -2.75 6.94 7.48
N TYR A 53 -2.76 5.66 7.08
CA TYR A 53 -3.65 4.66 7.67
C TYR A 53 -3.32 4.33 9.13
N PHE A 54 -2.03 4.39 9.49
CA PHE A 54 -1.56 4.32 10.87
C PHE A 54 -0.18 4.96 11.01
N ILE A 55 0.17 5.33 12.23
CA ILE A 55 1.55 5.73 12.56
C ILE A 55 2.32 4.51 13.02
N THR A 56 3.54 4.34 12.49
CA THR A 56 4.43 3.22 12.81
C THR A 56 5.63 3.70 13.58
N THR A 57 5.86 3.14 14.76
CA THR A 57 7.09 3.33 15.54
C THR A 57 8.02 2.14 15.33
N ILE A 58 9.24 2.40 14.87
CA ILE A 58 10.29 1.40 14.70
C ILE A 58 11.36 1.58 15.76
N THR A 59 11.72 0.47 16.41
CA THR A 59 12.84 0.37 17.35
C THR A 59 13.70 -0.85 17.02
N ASN A 60 14.94 -0.87 17.50
CA ASN A 60 15.91 -1.93 17.20
C ASN A 60 16.16 -2.12 15.69
N GLY A 61 16.10 -1.04 14.91
CA GLY A 61 16.33 -1.02 13.47
C GLY A 61 17.49 -0.13 13.02
N ASP A 62 18.38 0.25 13.94
CA ASP A 62 19.51 1.16 13.69
C ASP A 62 19.09 2.46 12.99
N THR A 63 19.41 2.62 11.71
CA THR A 63 19.06 3.79 10.89
C THR A 63 17.57 3.88 10.59
N LEU A 64 16.82 2.78 10.74
CA LEU A 64 15.37 2.72 10.58
C LEU A 64 14.61 3.09 11.86
N ASN A 65 15.29 3.36 12.98
CA ASN A 65 14.62 3.78 14.21
C ASN A 65 13.93 5.13 13.99
N GLY A 66 12.62 5.19 14.25
CA GLY A 66 11.85 6.41 14.01
C GLY A 66 10.35 6.22 14.09
N ILE A 67 9.63 7.27 13.70
CA ILE A 67 8.17 7.30 13.61
C ILE A 67 7.84 7.67 12.17
N TYR A 68 7.03 6.83 11.51
CA TYR A 68 6.75 6.95 10.08
C TYR A 68 5.25 6.78 9.80
N PRO A 69 4.73 7.48 8.78
CA PRO A 69 3.45 7.14 8.17
C PRO A 69 3.46 5.69 7.69
N GLY A 70 2.33 4.99 7.80
CA GLY A 70 2.22 3.58 7.43
C GLY A 70 0.91 3.19 6.78
N TRP A 71 0.99 2.20 5.90
CA TRP A 71 -0.11 1.65 5.11
C TRP A 71 -0.19 0.14 5.26
N CYS A 72 -1.41 -0.40 5.17
CA CYS A 72 -1.66 -1.83 5.21
C CYS A 72 -1.55 -2.46 3.82
N LEU A 73 -0.93 -3.64 3.74
CA LEU A 73 -0.81 -4.42 2.52
C LEU A 73 -1.57 -5.77 2.51
N ASP A 74 -2.41 -6.03 3.51
CA ASP A 74 -3.12 -7.32 3.66
C ASP A 74 -4.48 -7.09 4.35
N THR A 75 -5.57 -7.43 3.66
CA THR A 75 -6.94 -7.27 4.13
C THR A 75 -7.43 -8.44 4.99
N ASP A 76 -6.77 -9.60 4.94
CA ASP A 76 -7.14 -10.81 5.67
C ASP A 76 -6.70 -10.82 7.13
N LYS A 77 -5.73 -9.97 7.48
CA LYS A 77 -5.13 -9.91 8.81
C LYS A 77 -5.21 -8.51 9.39
N HIS A 78 -4.96 -8.39 10.70
CA HIS A 78 -4.92 -7.10 11.37
C HIS A 78 -3.68 -6.95 12.26
N LEU A 79 -3.20 -5.71 12.36
CA LEU A 79 -2.31 -5.26 13.43
C LEU A 79 -3.17 -4.62 14.52
N LEU A 80 -2.81 -4.87 15.77
CA LEU A 80 -3.42 -4.25 16.95
C LEU A 80 -2.57 -3.06 17.38
N SER A 81 -3.21 -1.95 17.74
CA SER A 81 -2.51 -0.80 18.33
C SER A 81 -1.81 -1.21 19.63
N ASP A 82 -0.74 -0.49 19.98
CA ASP A 82 0.05 -0.69 21.21
C ASP A 82 0.61 -2.11 21.40
N THR A 83 0.66 -2.90 20.32
CA THR A 83 1.23 -4.25 20.32
C THR A 83 2.61 -4.22 19.67
N LEU A 84 3.61 -4.74 20.38
CA LEU A 84 4.96 -4.88 19.86
C LEU A 84 5.05 -6.11 18.95
N TYR A 85 5.35 -5.90 17.68
CA TYR A 85 5.60 -6.93 16.68
C TYR A 85 7.09 -7.00 16.36
N THR A 86 7.60 -8.22 16.21
CA THR A 86 8.86 -8.44 15.48
C THR A 86 8.53 -8.59 14.01
N VAL A 87 9.15 -7.77 13.16
CA VAL A 87 8.93 -7.77 11.71
C VAL A 87 10.25 -7.90 10.96
N LYS A 88 10.19 -8.43 9.75
CA LYS A 88 11.32 -8.46 8.81
C LYS A 88 11.24 -7.27 7.88
N VAL A 89 12.38 -6.62 7.68
CA VAL A 89 12.51 -5.46 6.77
C VAL A 89 12.80 -5.97 5.37
N VAL A 90 11.95 -5.60 4.42
CA VAL A 90 12.05 -6.05 3.03
C VAL A 90 11.98 -4.84 2.11
N ALA A 91 12.89 -4.79 1.13
CA ALA A 91 12.90 -3.77 0.09
C ALA A 91 11.72 -3.99 -0.88
N PRO A 92 11.16 -2.94 -1.49
CA PRO A 92 9.96 -3.05 -2.32
C PRO A 92 10.20 -3.83 -3.63
N ASP A 93 11.44 -3.93 -4.10
CA ASP A 93 11.85 -4.68 -5.29
C ASP A 93 12.33 -6.11 -4.99
N ASP A 94 12.26 -6.55 -3.72
CA ASP A 94 12.72 -7.88 -3.33
C ASP A 94 11.73 -8.97 -3.77
N GLU A 95 12.22 -9.95 -4.53
CA GLU A 95 11.45 -11.08 -5.04
C GLU A 95 10.73 -11.89 -3.94
N ILE A 96 11.21 -11.83 -2.69
CA ILE A 96 10.56 -12.48 -1.54
C ILE A 96 9.11 -12.03 -1.37
N LEU A 97 8.78 -10.79 -1.77
CA LEU A 97 7.44 -10.22 -1.60
C LEU A 97 6.38 -11.02 -2.38
N SER A 98 6.75 -11.69 -3.47
CA SER A 98 5.85 -12.59 -4.21
C SER A 98 5.32 -13.77 -3.40
N LEU A 99 5.97 -14.10 -2.28
CA LEU A 99 5.51 -15.16 -1.37
C LEU A 99 4.47 -14.65 -0.37
N PHE A 100 4.31 -13.33 -0.24
CA PHE A 100 3.60 -12.70 0.86
C PHE A 100 2.48 -11.77 0.40
N ILE A 101 2.71 -10.98 -0.65
CA ILE A 101 1.76 -10.07 -1.29
C ILE A 101 1.11 -10.82 -2.46
N GLU A 102 -0.18 -10.60 -2.68
CA GLU A 102 -0.96 -11.37 -3.66
C GLU A 102 -0.77 -10.86 -5.08
N CYS A 103 -0.68 -9.53 -5.26
CA CYS A 103 -0.32 -8.87 -6.52
C CYS A 103 1.06 -8.18 -6.41
N PRO A 104 2.17 -8.92 -6.23
CA PRO A 104 3.50 -8.32 -6.10
C PRO A 104 3.93 -7.51 -7.33
N GLU A 105 3.35 -7.78 -8.50
CA GLU A 105 3.59 -7.03 -9.74
C GLU A 105 3.13 -5.56 -9.67
N ASN A 106 2.26 -5.20 -8.73
CA ASN A 106 1.71 -3.84 -8.59
C ASN A 106 2.40 -3.03 -7.47
N ILE A 107 3.54 -3.50 -6.94
CA ILE A 107 4.27 -2.79 -5.88
C ILE A 107 4.82 -1.45 -6.38
N ASP A 108 5.20 -1.35 -7.64
CA ASP A 108 5.59 -0.09 -8.29
C ASP A 108 4.42 0.92 -8.35
N LEU A 109 3.21 0.47 -8.66
CA LEU A 109 1.99 1.29 -8.64
C LEU A 109 1.69 1.81 -7.23
N MET A 110 1.82 0.95 -6.21
CA MET A 110 1.72 1.36 -4.80
C MET A 110 2.81 2.37 -4.43
N THR A 111 4.03 2.16 -4.90
CA THR A 111 5.17 3.06 -4.66
C THR A 111 4.92 4.44 -5.26
N TYR A 112 4.32 4.49 -6.46
CA TYR A 112 3.85 5.72 -7.09
C TYR A 112 2.79 6.42 -6.22
N ILE A 113 1.76 5.69 -5.77
CA ILE A 113 0.69 6.26 -4.93
C ILE A 113 1.23 6.93 -3.68
N ILE A 114 2.19 6.30 -3.00
CA ILE A 114 2.83 6.84 -1.81
C ILE A 114 3.56 8.16 -2.14
N ASN A 115 4.37 8.18 -3.19
CA ASN A 115 5.12 9.38 -3.59
C ASN A 115 4.23 10.49 -4.17
N ALA A 116 3.10 10.12 -4.76
CA ALA A 116 2.11 11.08 -5.23
C ALA A 116 1.45 11.84 -4.07
N GLY A 117 1.51 11.37 -2.83
CA GLY A 117 1.12 12.12 -1.62
C GLY A 117 -0.28 12.71 -1.70
N TYR A 118 -1.28 11.87 -1.94
CA TYR A 118 -2.65 12.31 -2.28
C TYR A 118 -3.39 12.99 -1.14
N VAL A 119 -3.23 12.55 0.10
CA VAL A 119 -4.07 12.99 1.22
C VAL A 119 -4.05 14.52 1.38
N GLY A 120 -5.24 15.12 1.48
CA GLY A 120 -5.43 16.57 1.54
C GLY A 120 -5.36 17.30 0.19
N LYS A 121 -4.99 16.63 -0.92
CA LYS A 121 -5.05 17.23 -2.26
C LYS A 121 -6.49 17.25 -2.79
N PRO A 122 -6.87 18.25 -3.60
CA PRO A 122 -8.19 18.30 -4.20
C PRO A 122 -8.36 17.19 -5.24
N ALA A 123 -9.49 16.48 -5.19
CA ALA A 123 -9.88 15.50 -6.20
C ALA A 123 -10.71 16.13 -7.32
N TYR A 124 -10.60 15.62 -8.55
CA TYR A 124 -11.37 16.12 -9.69
C TYR A 124 -12.85 15.81 -9.57
N SER A 125 -13.20 14.68 -8.94
CA SER A 125 -14.57 14.30 -8.59
C SER A 125 -15.16 15.11 -7.42
N GLY A 126 -14.35 15.94 -6.77
CA GLY A 126 -14.75 16.86 -5.71
C GLY A 126 -14.35 16.42 -4.30
N GLY A 127 -14.14 17.41 -3.43
CA GLY A 127 -13.58 17.22 -2.10
C GLY A 127 -12.05 17.08 -2.13
N GLU A 128 -11.48 16.68 -1.00
CA GLU A 128 -10.07 16.34 -0.85
C GLU A 128 -9.92 14.82 -0.71
N PHE A 129 -8.79 14.27 -1.16
CA PHE A 129 -8.46 12.87 -0.90
C PHE A 129 -8.23 12.67 0.61
N THR A 130 -8.72 11.56 1.12
CA THR A 130 -8.51 11.12 2.51
C THR A 130 -7.51 9.97 2.54
N TYR A 131 -6.97 9.65 3.72
CA TYR A 131 -6.20 8.42 3.88
C TYR A 131 -7.04 7.17 3.55
N GLY A 132 -8.36 7.22 3.73
CA GLY A 132 -9.29 6.15 3.39
C GLY A 132 -9.32 5.88 1.88
N ASP A 133 -9.29 6.94 1.06
CA ASP A 133 -9.19 6.82 -0.39
C ASP A 133 -7.87 6.14 -0.79
N VAL A 134 -6.76 6.58 -0.20
CA VAL A 134 -5.42 6.06 -0.49
C VAL A 134 -5.28 4.60 -0.06
N GLN A 135 -5.69 4.26 1.17
CA GLN A 135 -5.60 2.88 1.67
C GLN A 135 -6.44 1.91 0.84
N LEU A 136 -7.65 2.32 0.42
CA LEU A 136 -8.48 1.47 -0.43
C LEU A 136 -7.89 1.32 -1.84
N ALA A 137 -7.31 2.38 -2.40
CA ALA A 137 -6.61 2.31 -3.68
C ALA A 137 -5.41 1.35 -3.62
N ILE A 138 -4.63 1.39 -2.54
CA ILE A 138 -3.55 0.43 -2.27
C ILE A 138 -4.11 -1.00 -2.26
N TRP A 139 -5.11 -1.30 -1.43
CA TRP A 139 -5.69 -2.66 -1.36
C TRP A 139 -6.23 -3.17 -2.70
N LEU A 140 -6.90 -2.31 -3.49
CA LEU A 140 -7.40 -2.66 -4.81
C LEU A 140 -6.29 -3.05 -5.81
N LEU A 141 -5.04 -2.65 -5.56
CA LEU A 141 -3.90 -2.98 -6.42
C LEU A 141 -3.11 -4.19 -5.93
N ILE A 142 -2.95 -4.39 -4.63
CA ILE A 142 -2.01 -5.39 -4.08
C ILE A 142 -2.65 -6.63 -3.44
N ASP A 143 -3.96 -6.62 -3.21
CA ASP A 143 -4.71 -7.66 -2.50
C ASP A 143 -5.89 -8.18 -3.35
N ASP A 144 -6.20 -9.47 -3.25
CA ASP A 144 -7.27 -10.14 -3.98
C ASP A 144 -8.66 -9.97 -3.34
N LYS A 145 -8.70 -9.44 -2.11
CA LYS A 145 -9.92 -9.16 -1.36
C LYS A 145 -10.12 -7.69 -1.08
N GLN A 146 -11.39 -7.35 -0.96
CA GLN A 146 -11.83 -6.01 -0.66
C GLN A 146 -12.26 -5.91 0.80
N SER A 147 -11.68 -4.94 1.50
CA SER A 147 -12.06 -4.56 2.86
C SER A 147 -12.33 -3.06 2.91
N TYR A 148 -13.31 -2.69 3.75
CA TYR A 148 -13.66 -1.30 4.01
C TYR A 148 -13.44 -0.92 5.48
N VAL A 149 -12.82 -1.81 6.24
CA VAL A 149 -12.64 -1.64 7.69
C VAL A 149 -11.55 -0.61 7.96
N GLY A 150 -11.85 0.39 8.80
CA GLY A 150 -10.88 1.39 9.27
C GLY A 150 -10.57 2.51 8.27
N LEU A 151 -11.26 2.59 7.13
CA LEU A 151 -11.04 3.63 6.12
C LEU A 151 -11.56 5.03 6.54
N ASP A 152 -12.36 5.13 7.59
CA ASP A 152 -13.13 6.34 7.95
C ASP A 152 -13.88 6.94 6.74
N ASP A 153 -13.54 8.16 6.30
CA ASP A 153 -14.14 8.81 5.13
C ASP A 153 -13.43 8.38 3.86
N TRP A 154 -14.18 7.98 2.84
CA TRP A 154 -13.67 7.66 1.50
C TRP A 154 -14.77 7.81 0.44
N ASN A 155 -14.37 7.94 -0.82
CA ASN A 155 -15.25 8.05 -1.96
C ASN A 155 -14.72 7.25 -3.16
N GLN A 156 -15.56 6.38 -3.73
CA GLN A 156 -15.15 5.53 -4.84
C GLN A 156 -14.61 6.30 -6.06
N ASN A 157 -15.13 7.49 -6.37
CA ASN A 157 -14.62 8.26 -7.51
C ASN A 157 -13.19 8.76 -7.26
N ARG A 158 -12.86 9.14 -6.01
CA ARG A 158 -11.50 9.54 -5.62
C ARG A 158 -10.55 8.35 -5.64
N VAL A 159 -10.99 7.19 -5.14
CA VAL A 159 -10.22 5.94 -5.22
C VAL A 159 -9.91 5.58 -6.68
N ASN A 160 -10.91 5.69 -7.57
CA ASN A 160 -10.72 5.42 -9.00
C ASN A 160 -9.73 6.40 -9.64
N GLU A 161 -9.75 7.69 -9.26
CA GLU A 161 -8.75 8.66 -9.74
C GLU A 161 -7.33 8.26 -9.36
N ILE A 162 -7.10 7.80 -8.11
CA ILE A 162 -5.79 7.34 -7.64
C ILE A 162 -5.34 6.11 -8.45
N ILE A 163 -6.22 5.13 -8.64
CA ILE A 163 -5.91 3.90 -9.39
C ILE A 163 -5.65 4.21 -10.86
N ASP A 164 -6.49 5.03 -11.49
CA ASP A 164 -6.34 5.40 -12.90
C ASP A 164 -4.99 6.11 -13.14
N GLU A 165 -4.59 7.01 -12.24
CA GLU A 165 -3.31 7.69 -12.31
C GLU A 165 -2.14 6.75 -12.06
N ALA A 166 -2.23 5.86 -11.06
CA ALA A 166 -1.21 4.85 -10.80
C ALA A 166 -1.04 3.90 -11.98
N LEU A 167 -2.12 3.39 -12.58
CA LEU A 167 -2.06 2.56 -13.79
C LEU A 167 -1.49 3.31 -15.01
N GLN A 168 -1.64 4.63 -15.05
CA GLN A 168 -1.13 5.46 -16.14
C GLN A 168 0.37 5.77 -16.02
N TYR A 169 0.87 5.97 -14.80
CA TYR A 169 2.21 6.53 -14.56
C TYR A 169 3.10 5.73 -13.59
N GLY A 170 2.54 4.74 -12.89
CA GLY A 170 3.20 4.00 -11.82
C GLY A 170 3.99 2.78 -12.27
N GLU A 171 3.76 2.26 -13.49
CA GLU A 171 4.47 1.08 -13.99
C GLU A 171 5.97 1.38 -14.11
N GLY A 172 6.78 0.57 -13.43
CA GLY A 172 8.23 0.74 -13.32
C GLY A 172 8.66 1.94 -12.50
N TYR A 173 7.77 2.54 -11.69
CA TYR A 173 8.09 3.71 -10.88
C TYR A 173 9.15 3.38 -9.82
N VAL A 174 10.18 4.21 -9.77
CA VAL A 174 11.24 4.18 -8.75
C VAL A 174 11.32 5.57 -8.13
N PRO A 175 11.29 5.71 -6.80
CA PRO A 175 11.40 7.00 -6.13
C PRO A 175 12.70 7.73 -6.51
N GLU A 176 12.59 9.04 -6.77
CA GLU A 176 13.75 9.91 -6.98
C GLU A 176 14.42 10.26 -5.64
N ALA A 177 15.63 10.84 -5.67
CA ALA A 177 16.26 11.42 -4.48
C ALA A 177 15.34 12.47 -3.84
N GLY A 178 15.30 12.50 -2.50
CA GLY A 178 14.32 13.29 -1.73
C GLY A 178 12.88 12.74 -1.74
N GLY A 179 12.62 11.64 -2.45
CA GLY A 179 11.34 10.92 -2.45
C GLY A 179 11.17 9.96 -1.27
N ILE A 180 10.15 9.12 -1.34
CA ILE A 180 9.82 8.10 -0.33
C ILE A 180 10.11 6.70 -0.87
N THR A 181 10.97 5.95 -0.18
CA THR A 181 11.08 4.50 -0.39
C THR A 181 10.10 3.76 0.51
N PRO A 182 9.18 2.96 -0.05
CA PRO A 182 8.34 2.08 0.74
C PRO A 182 9.15 0.94 1.33
N ILE A 183 9.24 0.87 2.65
CA ILE A 183 9.88 -0.26 3.34
C ILE A 183 8.79 -1.21 3.83
N VAL A 184 8.80 -2.44 3.30
CA VAL A 184 7.78 -3.45 3.60
C VAL A 184 8.18 -4.21 4.87
N PHE A 185 7.20 -4.39 5.76
CA PHE A 185 7.34 -5.15 6.98
C PHE A 185 6.47 -6.39 6.97
N ILE A 186 7.13 -7.53 7.13
CA ILE A 186 6.46 -8.83 7.23
C ILE A 186 6.56 -9.31 8.68
N PRO A 187 5.44 -9.46 9.40
CA PRO A 187 5.45 -9.98 10.76
C PRO A 187 6.10 -11.35 10.86
N PHE A 188 6.99 -11.52 11.82
CA PHE A 188 7.77 -12.74 11.99
C PHE A 188 7.71 -13.21 13.43
N ARG A 189 7.33 -14.49 13.60
CA ARG A 189 7.37 -15.17 14.89
C ARG A 189 7.89 -16.58 14.67
N GLU A 190 8.94 -16.94 15.40
CA GLU A 190 9.51 -18.28 15.31
C GLU A 190 8.44 -19.32 15.68
N ASN A 191 8.28 -20.33 14.82
CA ASN A 191 7.41 -21.51 15.02
C ASN A 191 5.89 -21.28 14.99
N THR A 192 5.40 -20.12 14.52
CA THR A 192 3.96 -19.90 14.27
C THR A 192 3.71 -19.34 12.88
N LEU A 193 2.59 -19.75 12.26
CA LEU A 193 2.10 -19.13 11.03
C LEU A 193 1.80 -17.65 11.24
N TYR A 194 2.10 -16.84 10.23
CA TYR A 194 1.83 -15.40 10.13
C TYR A 194 0.40 -15.06 10.58
N THR A 195 0.25 -14.42 11.75
CA THR A 195 -1.08 -14.01 12.24
C THR A 195 -1.31 -12.50 12.17
N ALA A 196 -0.29 -11.71 11.81
CA ALA A 196 -0.38 -10.26 11.75
C ALA A 196 -0.24 -9.76 10.31
N GLN A 197 -0.86 -8.62 10.05
CA GLN A 197 -0.97 -7.93 8.76
C GLN A 197 0.38 -7.39 8.29
N ILE A 198 0.64 -7.56 6.99
CA ILE A 198 1.80 -6.97 6.30
C ILE A 198 1.56 -5.47 6.17
N SER A 199 2.61 -4.69 6.38
CA SER A 199 2.55 -3.23 6.32
C SER A 199 3.71 -2.66 5.53
N VAL A 200 3.60 -1.38 5.20
CA VAL A 200 4.67 -0.59 4.61
C VAL A 200 4.78 0.73 5.37
N ILE A 201 5.99 1.28 5.45
CA ILE A 201 6.21 2.65 5.93
C ILE A 201 6.75 3.55 4.83
N GLU A 202 6.50 4.83 4.99
CA GLU A 202 7.09 5.89 4.18
C GLU A 202 8.48 6.25 4.73
N PHE A 203 9.55 5.65 4.17
CA PHE A 203 10.92 5.98 4.56
C PHE A 203 11.52 7.04 3.62
N PRO A 204 11.92 8.22 4.12
CA PRO A 204 12.46 9.28 3.26
C PRO A 204 13.84 8.92 2.71
N LEU A 205 14.03 9.13 1.41
CA LEU A 205 15.34 9.09 0.78
C LEU A 205 16.08 10.41 1.01
N GLU A 206 17.38 10.33 1.25
CA GLU A 206 18.23 11.51 1.32
C GLU A 206 18.33 12.21 -0.05
N ASP A 207 18.54 13.53 -0.04
CA ASP A 207 18.74 14.38 -1.22
C ASP A 207 20.13 14.21 -1.87
#